data_AF-A0A168NTK9-F1
#
_entry.id   AF-A0A168NTK9-F1
#
_cell.length_a   1.000
_cell.length_b   1.000
_cell.length_c   1.000
_cell.angle_alpha   90.00
_cell.angle_beta   90.00
_cell.angle_gamma   90.00
#
_symmetry.space_group_name_H-M   'P 1'
#
loop_
_entity.id
_entity.type
_entity.pdbx_description
1 polymer ?
#
loop_
_entity_poly.entity_id
_entity_poly.type
_entity_poly.pdbx_seq_one_letter_code
_entity_poly.pdbx_strand_id
1 'polypeptide(L)'
;MFEFGRDLRKLFAQARESEDLGWVELIGADLLRAEARREATDAGRVSCARPFETENRACALWREHARRTGAADSLDRAERCADSLARSAVGEDQIARAAMAKAAVLMLRFDLCGDPARLDRAATTLAAVGQPRSRRIAISMAALHARLTVRTARLSGDIARLHQAAVLMDEAVRRDDAEDMDLRMDRAALSLEMGVVQRDVHLLDQAGRDLGALVEAASPDHRPLTRARALALCGAGLSALAAIAGHDEARNQGRIMFDAAADQFTPDHSPLDWAAIQVLRVGDDAQPLMLLTQAEALTQGGELIIGALARERRITREVALAEAVKNLTALMTLETRLRARMATATPLDWAADQIGMAEIMLARHRLGGVVPTDLGLILGEAAMTAREMGVDALADRAEALLRS
;
A
#
# COMPACT_ATOMS: atom_id res chain seq x y z
N MET A 1 -25.58 31.41 -20.37
CA MET A 1 -24.76 30.54 -21.23
C MET A 1 -23.58 30.11 -20.38
N PHE A 2 -23.59 28.89 -19.86
CA PHE A 2 -22.49 28.36 -19.03
C PHE A 2 -21.27 28.14 -19.94
N GLU A 3 -20.19 28.90 -19.73
CA GLU A 3 -18.91 28.62 -20.37
C GLU A 3 -18.24 27.48 -19.59
N PHE A 4 -18.70 26.25 -19.85
CA PHE A 4 -18.31 25.02 -19.14
C PHE A 4 -16.79 24.94 -18.87
N GLY A 5 -15.95 25.30 -19.85
CA GLY A 5 -14.49 25.26 -19.70
C GLY A 5 -13.87 26.40 -18.86
N ARG A 6 -14.56 27.53 -18.67
CA ARG A 6 -14.11 28.64 -17.79
C ARG A 6 -14.54 28.39 -16.35
N ASP A 7 -15.74 27.86 -16.16
CA ASP A 7 -16.27 27.54 -14.83
C ASP A 7 -15.61 26.29 -14.24
N LEU A 8 -15.30 25.26 -15.04
CA LEU A 8 -14.45 24.13 -14.60
C LEU A 8 -13.06 24.59 -14.16
N ARG A 9 -12.42 25.49 -14.92
CA ARG A 9 -11.11 26.03 -14.54
C ARG A 9 -11.15 26.80 -13.22
N LYS A 10 -12.24 27.53 -12.96
CA LYS A 10 -12.43 28.24 -11.68
C LYS A 10 -12.68 27.28 -10.52
N LEU A 11 -13.52 26.26 -10.71
CA LEU A 11 -13.77 25.24 -9.70
C LEU A 11 -12.50 24.45 -9.37
N PHE A 12 -11.72 24.05 -10.37
CA PHE A 12 -10.42 23.42 -10.16
C PHE A 12 -9.39 24.36 -9.53
N ALA A 13 -9.40 25.66 -9.86
CA ALA A 13 -8.52 26.64 -9.21
C ALA A 13 -8.86 26.80 -7.72
N GLN A 14 -10.15 26.88 -7.37
CA GLN A 14 -10.60 26.95 -5.98
C GLN A 14 -10.31 25.65 -5.22
N ALA A 15 -10.55 24.49 -5.83
CA ALA A 15 -10.19 23.19 -5.24
C ALA A 15 -8.68 23.06 -5.04
N ARG A 16 -7.87 23.61 -5.97
CA ARG A 16 -6.42 23.72 -5.84
C ARG A 16 -6.00 24.70 -4.76
N GLU A 17 -6.83 25.57 -4.21
CA GLU A 17 -6.41 26.41 -3.07
C GLU A 17 -6.72 25.75 -1.72
N SER A 18 -7.49 24.66 -1.72
CA SER A 18 -7.80 23.88 -0.52
C SER A 18 -6.57 23.19 0.05
N GLU A 19 -6.48 23.13 1.39
CA GLU A 19 -5.55 22.25 2.10
C GLU A 19 -5.93 20.78 1.95
N ASP A 20 -7.19 20.51 1.65
CA ASP A 20 -7.68 19.17 1.37
C ASP A 20 -7.32 18.73 -0.07
N LEU A 21 -6.51 17.69 -0.17
CA LEU A 21 -6.02 17.13 -1.43
C LEU A 21 -7.01 16.17 -2.11
N GLY A 22 -8.28 16.15 -1.72
CA GLY A 22 -9.28 15.26 -2.32
C GLY A 22 -9.47 15.42 -3.82
N TRP A 23 -9.34 16.63 -4.32
CA TRP A 23 -9.40 16.90 -5.76
C TRP A 23 -8.34 16.14 -6.55
N VAL A 24 -7.24 15.71 -5.91
CA VAL A 24 -6.19 14.92 -6.55
C VAL A 24 -6.72 13.55 -6.97
N GLU A 25 -7.74 13.01 -6.30
CA GLU A 25 -8.43 11.77 -6.70
C GLU A 25 -9.27 11.91 -7.98
N LEU A 26 -9.42 13.12 -8.53
CA LEU A 26 -10.17 13.36 -9.76
C LEU A 26 -9.26 13.49 -10.99
N ILE A 27 -7.95 13.36 -10.80
CA ILE A 27 -6.95 13.55 -11.86
C ILE A 27 -6.01 12.34 -12.00
N GLY A 28 -5.68 12.02 -13.25
CA GLY A 28 -4.69 11.00 -13.62
C GLY A 28 -3.31 11.21 -12.98
N ALA A 29 -2.54 10.13 -12.86
CA ALA A 29 -1.22 10.15 -12.22
C ALA A 29 -0.26 11.14 -12.90
N ASP A 30 -0.29 11.26 -14.23
CA ASP A 30 0.57 12.20 -14.97
C ASP A 30 0.28 13.67 -14.66
N LEU A 31 -1.01 14.03 -14.52
CA LEU A 31 -1.39 15.39 -14.16
C LEU A 31 -1.01 15.70 -12.71
N LEU A 32 -1.14 14.72 -11.81
CA LEU A 32 -0.67 14.84 -10.43
C LEU A 32 0.85 15.07 -10.38
N ARG A 33 1.62 14.34 -11.21
CA ARG A 33 3.07 14.57 -11.34
C ARG A 33 3.38 15.99 -11.78
N ALA A 34 2.64 16.51 -12.78
CA ALA A 34 2.81 17.86 -13.28
C ALA A 34 2.49 18.91 -12.20
N GLU A 35 1.44 18.69 -11.41
CA GLU A 35 1.08 19.53 -10.27
C GLU A 35 2.20 19.54 -9.21
N ALA A 36 2.67 18.35 -8.78
CA ALA A 36 3.71 18.22 -7.78
C ALA A 36 5.00 18.94 -8.22
N ARG A 37 5.34 18.85 -9.51
CA ARG A 37 6.47 19.58 -10.10
C ARG A 37 6.25 21.09 -10.11
N ARG A 38 5.03 21.56 -10.42
CA ARG A 38 4.70 22.99 -10.40
C ARG A 38 4.88 23.56 -9.01
N GLU A 39 4.25 22.94 -8.01
CA GLU A 39 4.34 23.39 -6.60
C GLU A 39 5.79 23.39 -6.11
N ALA A 40 6.57 22.33 -6.38
CA ALA A 40 7.99 22.30 -6.01
C ALA A 40 8.81 23.41 -6.70
N THR A 41 8.49 23.73 -7.95
CA THR A 41 9.17 24.82 -8.68
C THR A 41 8.78 26.17 -8.08
N ASP A 42 7.51 26.37 -7.77
CA ASP A 42 7.00 27.62 -7.20
C ASP A 42 7.53 27.85 -5.79
N ALA A 43 7.64 26.82 -4.95
CA ALA A 43 8.24 26.90 -3.62
C ALA A 43 9.69 27.42 -3.65
N GLY A 44 10.45 27.05 -4.68
CA GLY A 44 11.84 27.48 -4.87
C GLY A 44 12.02 28.89 -5.47
N ARG A 45 10.93 29.57 -5.88
CA ARG A 45 11.04 30.92 -6.47
C ARG A 45 11.22 31.96 -5.37
N VAL A 46 12.11 32.91 -5.62
CA VAL A 46 12.31 34.10 -4.75
C VAL A 46 11.01 34.91 -4.62
N SER A 47 10.15 34.90 -5.64
CA SER A 47 8.85 35.58 -5.63
C SER A 47 7.75 34.82 -4.86
N CYS A 48 8.03 33.65 -4.30
CA CYS A 48 7.03 32.88 -3.56
C CYS A 48 6.74 33.53 -2.21
N ALA A 49 5.48 33.91 -1.98
CA ALA A 49 5.08 34.58 -0.75
C ALA A 49 5.06 33.65 0.48
N ARG A 50 4.86 32.33 0.26
CA ARG A 50 4.69 31.32 1.33
C ARG A 50 5.50 30.05 1.03
N PRO A 51 6.85 30.14 0.97
CA PRO A 51 7.68 29.06 0.48
C PRO A 51 7.56 27.78 1.33
N PHE A 52 7.44 27.90 2.65
CA PHE A 52 7.30 26.72 3.53
C PHE A 52 6.01 25.96 3.26
N GLU A 53 4.87 26.64 3.14
CA GLU A 53 3.59 26.00 2.88
C GLU A 53 3.51 25.41 1.47
N THR A 54 4.07 26.09 0.47
CA THR A 54 4.15 25.58 -0.90
C THR A 54 5.05 24.34 -0.98
N GLU A 55 6.20 24.33 -0.29
CA GLU A 55 7.08 23.15 -0.22
C GLU A 55 6.40 21.98 0.50
N ASN A 56 5.67 22.26 1.59
CA ASN A 56 4.94 21.23 2.34
C ASN A 56 3.83 20.61 1.50
N ARG A 57 3.15 21.42 0.70
CA ARG A 57 2.18 20.94 -0.27
C ARG A 57 2.82 20.10 -1.38
N ALA A 58 3.96 20.55 -1.93
CA ALA A 58 4.70 19.79 -2.91
C ALA A 58 5.11 18.41 -2.37
N CYS A 59 5.58 18.34 -1.12
CA CYS A 59 5.86 17.10 -0.42
C CYS A 59 4.63 16.17 -0.38
N ALA A 60 3.46 16.68 -0.01
CA ALA A 60 2.22 15.91 0.03
C ALA A 60 1.79 15.39 -1.36
N LEU A 61 1.92 16.20 -2.41
CA LEU A 61 1.61 15.79 -3.79
C LEU A 61 2.60 14.73 -4.32
N TRP A 62 3.90 14.85 -4.00
CA TRP A 62 4.87 13.83 -4.36
C TRP A 62 4.61 12.50 -3.63
N ARG A 63 4.19 12.55 -2.36
CA ARG A 63 3.75 11.35 -1.61
C ARG A 63 2.52 10.72 -2.26
N GLU A 64 1.51 11.49 -2.61
CA GLU A 64 0.31 10.94 -3.26
C GLU A 64 0.63 10.35 -4.64
N HIS A 65 1.50 11.01 -5.41
CA HIS A 65 1.98 10.46 -6.68
C HIS A 65 2.73 9.13 -6.47
N ALA A 66 3.62 9.08 -5.47
CA ALA A 66 4.33 7.85 -5.11
C ALA A 66 3.37 6.74 -4.64
N ARG A 67 2.34 7.06 -3.86
CA ARG A 67 1.31 6.10 -3.41
C ARG A 67 0.58 5.46 -4.59
N ARG A 68 0.26 6.23 -5.64
CA ARG A 68 -0.46 5.72 -6.82
C ARG A 68 0.41 4.96 -7.81
N THR A 69 1.70 5.31 -7.90
CA THR A 69 2.58 4.85 -8.99
C THR A 69 3.75 3.99 -8.55
N GLY A 70 4.15 4.07 -7.28
CA GLY A 70 5.37 3.43 -6.78
C GLY A 70 6.65 4.03 -7.36
N ALA A 71 6.58 5.19 -8.01
CA ALA A 71 7.74 5.78 -8.66
C ALA A 71 8.82 6.20 -7.64
N ALA A 72 10.00 5.58 -7.73
CA ALA A 72 11.14 5.87 -6.85
C ALA A 72 11.55 7.36 -6.88
N ASP A 73 11.59 7.99 -8.06
CA ASP A 73 11.88 9.43 -8.20
C ASP A 73 10.87 10.30 -7.43
N SER A 74 9.61 9.86 -7.31
CA SER A 74 8.60 10.61 -6.54
C SER A 74 8.80 10.48 -5.05
N LEU A 75 9.21 9.31 -4.56
CA LEU A 75 9.63 9.14 -3.16
C LEU A 75 10.86 9.99 -2.84
N ASP A 76 11.86 9.98 -3.72
CA ASP A 76 13.09 10.77 -3.53
C ASP A 76 12.80 12.27 -3.58
N ARG A 77 11.85 12.72 -4.42
CA ARG A 77 11.38 14.12 -4.41
C ARG A 77 10.62 14.47 -3.15
N ALA A 78 9.72 13.62 -2.69
CA ALA A 78 9.00 13.84 -1.43
C ALA A 78 9.99 13.96 -0.25
N GLU A 79 11.01 13.09 -0.23
CA GLU A 79 12.06 13.13 0.78
C GLU A 79 12.90 14.42 0.72
N ARG A 80 13.31 14.84 -0.48
CA ARG A 80 14.01 16.13 -0.67
C ARG A 80 13.18 17.31 -0.20
N CYS A 81 11.86 17.30 -0.46
CA CYS A 81 10.97 18.35 0.04
C CYS A 81 10.89 18.33 1.57
N ALA A 82 10.76 17.16 2.19
CA ALA A 82 10.75 17.04 3.65
C ALA A 82 12.07 17.53 4.28
N ASP A 83 13.22 17.23 3.67
CA ASP A 83 14.52 17.73 4.13
C ASP A 83 14.64 19.25 3.95
N SER A 84 14.05 19.79 2.87
CA SER A 84 13.98 21.24 2.63
C SER A 84 13.14 21.95 3.69
N LEU A 85 11.99 21.37 4.05
CA LEU A 85 11.14 21.85 5.13
C LEU A 85 11.90 21.87 6.46
N ALA A 86 12.63 20.81 6.79
CA ALA A 86 13.38 20.74 8.05
C ALA A 86 14.44 21.84 8.15
N ARG A 87 15.11 22.18 7.03
CA ARG A 87 16.12 23.25 6.99
C ARG A 87 15.52 24.66 7.08
N SER A 88 14.30 24.84 6.58
CA SER A 88 13.65 26.15 6.47
C SER A 88 12.63 26.44 7.58
N ALA A 89 12.29 25.44 8.40
CA ALA A 89 11.32 25.56 9.47
C ALA A 89 11.72 26.59 10.52
N VAL A 90 10.78 27.48 10.85
CA VAL A 90 10.91 28.50 11.90
C VAL A 90 9.80 28.33 12.93
N GLY A 91 10.19 28.18 14.19
CA GLY A 91 9.27 28.00 15.32
C GLY A 91 8.73 26.59 15.47
N GLU A 92 8.14 26.31 16.63
CA GLU A 92 7.71 24.97 17.07
C GLU A 92 6.72 24.31 16.08
N ASP A 93 5.76 25.08 15.56
CA ASP A 93 4.73 24.55 14.67
C ASP A 93 5.27 24.15 13.28
N GLN A 94 6.23 24.91 12.72
CA GLN A 94 6.84 24.53 11.44
C GLN A 94 7.82 23.38 11.60
N ILE A 95 8.57 23.33 12.71
CA ILE A 95 9.45 22.20 13.04
C ILE A 95 8.62 20.92 13.14
N ALA A 96 7.48 20.96 13.82
CA ALA A 96 6.56 19.83 13.91
C ALA A 96 6.01 19.41 12.54
N ARG A 97 5.58 20.34 11.70
CA ARG A 97 5.12 20.02 10.34
C ARG A 97 6.22 19.41 9.47
N ALA A 98 7.44 19.91 9.56
CA ALA A 98 8.57 19.36 8.81
C ALA A 98 8.89 17.91 9.25
N ALA A 99 8.88 17.65 10.56
CA ALA A 99 9.06 16.30 11.10
C ALA A 99 7.92 15.36 10.70
N MET A 100 6.66 15.82 10.74
CA MET A 100 5.52 15.06 10.27
C MET A 100 5.63 14.73 8.78
N ALA A 101 6.04 15.68 7.95
CA ALA A 101 6.27 15.46 6.53
C ALA A 101 7.35 14.38 6.30
N LYS A 102 8.49 14.48 6.99
CA LYS A 102 9.58 13.49 6.91
C LYS A 102 9.14 12.10 7.38
N ALA A 103 8.47 12.02 8.53
CA ALA A 103 7.98 10.78 9.09
C ALA A 103 6.94 10.12 8.17
N ALA A 104 6.06 10.90 7.54
CA ALA A 104 5.06 10.37 6.63
C ALA A 104 5.65 9.94 5.27
N VAL A 105 6.75 10.54 4.79
CA VAL A 105 7.50 10.01 3.64
C VAL A 105 8.15 8.67 3.99
N LEU A 106 8.81 8.57 5.16
CA LEU A 106 9.45 7.34 5.61
C LEU A 106 8.44 6.21 5.80
N MET A 107 7.27 6.51 6.39
CA MET A 107 6.17 5.57 6.55
C MET A 107 5.63 5.09 5.20
N LEU A 108 5.41 5.99 4.23
CA LEU A 108 4.98 5.61 2.88
C LEU A 108 6.03 4.72 2.18
N ARG A 109 7.32 5.05 2.33
CA ARG A 109 8.39 4.24 1.75
C ARG A 109 8.47 2.85 2.38
N PHE A 110 8.16 2.72 3.67
CA PHE A 110 7.95 1.42 4.31
C PHE A 110 6.75 0.68 3.70
N ASP A 111 5.59 1.34 3.64
CA ASP A 111 4.35 0.73 3.12
C ASP A 111 4.50 0.26 1.66
N LEU A 112 5.36 0.91 0.85
CA LEU A 112 5.58 0.57 -0.55
C LEU A 112 6.72 -0.43 -0.79
N CYS A 113 7.82 -0.31 -0.02
CA CYS A 113 9.10 -0.98 -0.32
C CYS A 113 9.67 -1.80 0.85
N GLY A 114 8.96 -1.91 1.98
CA GLY A 114 9.44 -2.59 3.18
C GLY A 114 10.55 -1.82 3.91
N ASP A 115 11.47 -2.54 4.56
CA ASP A 115 12.59 -2.02 5.37
C ASP A 115 12.13 -1.34 6.68
N PRO A 116 11.98 -2.14 7.77
CA PRO A 116 11.58 -1.68 9.09
C PRO A 116 12.38 -0.50 9.66
N ALA A 117 13.65 -0.33 9.28
CA ALA A 117 14.49 0.76 9.77
C ALA A 117 13.93 2.14 9.39
N ARG A 118 13.07 2.23 8.37
CA ARG A 118 12.35 3.46 7.99
C ARG A 118 11.34 3.86 9.05
N LEU A 119 10.67 2.92 9.69
CA LEU A 119 9.73 3.18 10.78
C LEU A 119 10.47 3.68 12.03
N ASP A 120 11.62 3.08 12.36
CA ASP A 120 12.45 3.53 13.48
C ASP A 120 12.94 4.96 13.27
N ARG A 121 13.37 5.30 12.04
CA ARG A 121 13.75 6.66 11.67
C ARG A 121 12.57 7.62 11.73
N ALA A 122 11.38 7.21 11.31
CA ALA A 122 10.17 8.04 11.38
C ALA A 122 9.76 8.32 12.84
N ALA A 123 9.76 7.29 13.69
CA ALA A 123 9.49 7.42 15.12
C ALA A 123 10.51 8.33 15.81
N THR A 124 11.80 8.14 15.55
CA THR A 124 12.88 9.01 16.05
C THR A 124 12.67 10.46 15.62
N THR A 125 12.30 10.69 14.36
CA THR A 125 12.06 12.03 13.82
C THR A 125 10.92 12.74 14.54
N LEU A 126 9.82 12.05 14.85
CA LEU A 126 8.71 12.63 15.60
C LEU A 126 9.05 12.84 17.08
N ALA A 127 9.75 11.90 17.70
CA ALA A 127 10.13 11.98 19.11
C ALA A 127 11.11 13.13 19.41
N ALA A 128 11.88 13.57 18.40
CA ALA A 128 12.81 14.69 18.53
C ALA A 128 12.11 16.07 18.58
N VAL A 129 10.81 16.15 18.29
CA VAL A 129 10.05 17.41 18.27
C VAL A 129 9.35 17.64 19.61
N GLY A 130 9.44 18.86 20.13
CA GLY A 130 8.66 19.31 21.28
C GLY A 130 7.15 19.40 21.01
N GLN A 131 6.37 19.76 22.02
CA GLN A 131 4.92 19.88 21.87
C GLN A 131 4.55 21.09 20.96
N PRO A 132 3.79 20.90 19.87
CA PRO A 132 3.35 22.02 19.02
C PRO A 132 2.41 22.97 19.78
N ARG A 133 2.40 24.25 19.41
CA ARG A 133 1.48 25.25 19.98
C ARG A 133 0.09 25.11 19.39
N SER A 134 0.02 24.81 18.10
CA SER A 134 -1.25 24.59 17.42
C SER A 134 -1.85 23.24 17.80
N ARG A 135 -3.06 23.26 18.39
CA ARG A 135 -3.83 22.05 18.69
C ARG A 135 -4.03 21.16 17.45
N ARG A 136 -4.29 21.75 16.28
CA ARG A 136 -4.48 21.01 15.03
C ARG A 136 -3.21 20.23 14.65
N ILE A 137 -2.04 20.85 14.77
CA ILE A 137 -0.76 20.20 14.49
C ILE A 137 -0.49 19.08 15.50
N ALA A 138 -0.77 19.31 16.79
CA ALA A 138 -0.62 18.29 17.81
C ALA A 138 -1.52 17.06 17.56
N ILE A 139 -2.78 17.27 17.13
CA ILE A 139 -3.70 16.19 16.75
C ILE A 139 -3.17 15.42 15.53
N SER A 140 -2.77 16.11 14.46
CA SER A 140 -2.23 15.45 13.27
C SER A 140 -0.92 14.70 13.54
N MET A 141 -0.09 15.21 14.44
CA MET A 141 1.13 14.54 14.88
C MET A 141 0.82 13.27 15.69
N ALA A 142 -0.18 13.31 16.58
CA ALA A 142 -0.65 12.14 17.32
C ALA A 142 -1.26 11.08 16.40
N ALA A 143 -2.00 11.48 15.37
CA ALA A 143 -2.53 10.57 14.35
C ALA A 143 -1.42 9.87 13.57
N LEU A 144 -0.41 10.62 13.13
CA LEU A 144 0.76 10.02 12.46
C LEU A 144 1.54 9.09 13.38
N HIS A 145 1.70 9.46 14.66
CA HIS A 145 2.32 8.59 15.66
C HIS A 145 1.54 7.28 15.84
N ALA A 146 0.21 7.33 15.98
CA ALA A 146 -0.62 6.12 16.09
C ALA A 146 -0.46 5.21 14.87
N ARG A 147 -0.48 5.77 13.65
CA ARG A 147 -0.26 5.04 12.39
C ARG A 147 1.10 4.36 12.31
N LEU A 148 2.16 5.02 12.79
CA LEU A 148 3.50 4.45 12.89
C LEU A 148 3.54 3.31 13.91
N THR A 149 2.99 3.53 15.11
CA THR A 149 2.97 2.53 16.19
C THR A 149 2.23 1.27 15.77
N VAL A 150 1.14 1.37 15.00
CA VAL A 150 0.45 0.20 14.44
C VAL A 150 1.36 -0.61 13.52
N ARG A 151 2.09 0.04 12.60
CA ARG A 151 3.02 -0.63 11.68
C ARG A 151 4.16 -1.31 12.44
N THR A 152 4.74 -0.64 13.42
CA THR A 152 5.79 -1.24 14.28
C THR A 152 5.24 -2.41 15.11
N ALA A 153 4.01 -2.31 15.63
CA ALA A 153 3.37 -3.39 16.38
C ALA A 153 3.13 -4.63 15.50
N ARG A 154 2.66 -4.46 14.26
CA ARG A 154 2.48 -5.55 13.29
C ARG A 154 3.78 -6.34 13.08
N LEU A 155 4.89 -5.64 12.84
CA LEU A 155 6.20 -6.28 12.65
C LEU A 155 6.68 -7.11 13.84
N SER A 156 6.23 -6.78 15.05
CA SER A 156 6.63 -7.53 16.24
C SER A 156 5.89 -8.87 16.41
N GLY A 157 4.77 -9.06 15.70
CA GLY A 157 3.88 -10.21 15.87
C GLY A 157 3.22 -10.31 17.25
N ASP A 158 3.44 -9.33 18.14
CA ASP A 158 2.90 -9.32 19.50
C ASP A 158 1.49 -8.71 19.52
N ILE A 159 0.50 -9.58 19.74
CA ILE A 159 -0.92 -9.21 19.80
C ILE A 159 -1.18 -8.15 20.86
N ALA A 160 -0.49 -8.18 22.00
CA ALA A 160 -0.69 -7.21 23.07
C ALA A 160 -0.21 -5.81 22.65
N ARG A 161 0.93 -5.73 21.94
CA ARG A 161 1.41 -4.46 21.34
C ARG A 161 0.46 -3.96 20.27
N LEU A 162 -0.10 -4.86 19.46
CA LEU A 162 -1.08 -4.50 18.43
C LEU A 162 -2.36 -3.91 19.05
N HIS A 163 -2.83 -4.46 20.17
CA HIS A 163 -3.97 -3.88 20.92
C HIS A 163 -3.65 -2.50 21.48
N GLN A 164 -2.48 -2.31 22.07
CA GLN A 164 -2.05 -1.00 22.57
C GLN A 164 -2.00 0.04 21.43
N ALA A 165 -1.50 -0.36 20.27
CA ALA A 165 -1.48 0.48 19.08
C ALA A 165 -2.90 0.80 18.57
N ALA A 166 -3.83 -0.16 18.63
CA ALA A 166 -5.23 0.05 18.28
C ALA A 166 -5.90 1.09 19.20
N VAL A 167 -5.63 1.05 20.50
CA VAL A 167 -6.15 2.07 21.44
C VAL A 167 -5.62 3.47 21.08
N LEU A 168 -4.34 3.59 20.71
CA LEU A 168 -3.78 4.86 20.25
C LEU A 168 -4.43 5.35 18.95
N MET A 169 -4.74 4.43 18.04
CA MET A 169 -5.44 4.73 16.78
C MET A 169 -6.88 5.21 17.02
N ASP A 170 -7.64 4.52 17.86
CA ASP A 170 -9.00 4.92 18.24
C ASP A 170 -9.01 6.31 18.86
N GLU A 171 -8.04 6.58 19.74
CA GLU A 171 -7.90 7.86 20.38
C GLU A 171 -7.51 8.99 19.40
N ALA A 172 -6.65 8.69 18.42
CA ALA A 172 -6.32 9.63 17.36
C ALA A 172 -7.54 9.98 16.50
N VAL A 173 -8.31 8.96 16.08
CA VAL A 173 -9.53 9.14 15.28
C VAL A 173 -10.58 9.94 16.04
N ARG A 174 -10.74 9.69 17.35
CA ARG A 174 -11.69 10.43 18.20
C ARG A 174 -11.34 11.91 18.35
N ARG A 175 -10.05 12.25 18.31
CA ARG A 175 -9.56 13.64 18.41
C ARG A 175 -9.51 14.35 17.07
N ASP A 176 -9.69 13.64 15.96
CA ASP A 176 -9.54 14.20 14.64
C ASP A 176 -10.80 14.96 14.20
N ASP A 177 -10.76 16.28 14.35
CA ASP A 177 -11.80 17.19 13.90
C ASP A 177 -11.82 17.37 12.37
N ALA A 178 -10.74 16.96 11.67
CA ALA A 178 -10.57 17.22 10.23
C ALA A 178 -11.16 16.12 9.33
N GLU A 179 -11.69 15.06 9.93
CA GLU A 179 -12.30 13.95 9.20
C GLU A 179 -11.34 13.25 8.22
N ASP A 180 -10.10 13.04 8.65
CA ASP A 180 -9.05 12.37 7.88
C ASP A 180 -9.48 10.94 7.52
N MET A 181 -9.88 10.78 6.25
CA MET A 181 -10.34 9.50 5.70
C MET A 181 -9.23 8.46 5.64
N ASP A 182 -7.96 8.85 5.44
CA ASP A 182 -6.83 7.91 5.46
C ASP A 182 -6.63 7.34 6.87
N LEU A 183 -6.77 8.17 7.90
CA LEU A 183 -6.67 7.74 9.30
C LEU A 183 -7.81 6.77 9.65
N ARG A 184 -9.04 7.08 9.26
CA ARG A 184 -10.21 6.21 9.48
C ARG A 184 -10.10 4.91 8.69
N MET A 185 -9.58 4.95 7.47
CA MET A 185 -9.31 3.75 6.66
C MET A 185 -8.28 2.85 7.35
N ASP A 186 -7.16 3.42 7.82
CA ASP A 186 -6.12 2.68 8.55
C ASP A 186 -6.70 2.04 9.83
N ARG A 187 -7.56 2.75 10.56
CA ARG A 187 -8.28 2.21 11.73
C ARG A 187 -9.19 1.04 11.36
N ALA A 188 -10.02 1.20 10.34
CA ALA A 188 -10.97 0.16 9.93
C ALA A 188 -10.25 -1.09 9.42
N ALA A 189 -9.16 -0.92 8.66
CA ALA A 189 -8.31 -2.01 8.21
C ALA A 189 -7.63 -2.74 9.38
N LEU A 190 -7.18 -2.01 10.41
CA LEU A 190 -6.61 -2.62 11.62
C LEU A 190 -7.66 -3.44 12.39
N SER A 191 -8.88 -2.90 12.58
CA SER A 191 -9.96 -3.64 13.23
C SER A 191 -10.33 -4.91 12.45
N LEU A 192 -10.36 -4.83 11.12
CA LEU A 192 -10.61 -5.98 10.26
C LEU A 192 -9.54 -7.06 10.42
N GLU A 193 -8.27 -6.67 10.31
CA GLU A 193 -7.13 -7.59 10.47
C GLU A 193 -7.15 -8.28 11.84
N MET A 194 -7.26 -7.49 12.91
CA MET A 194 -7.30 -8.02 14.28
C MET A 194 -8.50 -8.94 14.50
N GLY A 195 -9.65 -8.60 13.93
CA GLY A 195 -10.87 -9.40 13.99
C GLY A 195 -10.73 -10.73 13.27
N VAL A 196 -10.08 -10.75 12.09
CA VAL A 196 -9.82 -12.00 11.33
C VAL A 196 -8.84 -12.89 12.07
N VAL A 197 -7.71 -12.34 12.53
CA VAL A 197 -6.65 -13.09 13.21
C VAL A 197 -7.15 -13.71 14.52
N GLN A 198 -7.93 -12.95 15.30
CA GLN A 198 -8.42 -13.40 16.60
C GLN A 198 -9.79 -14.09 16.53
N ARG A 199 -10.43 -14.10 15.36
CA ARG A 199 -11.83 -14.54 15.18
C ARG A 199 -12.81 -13.80 16.10
N ASP A 200 -12.59 -12.50 16.28
CA ASP A 200 -13.42 -11.64 17.12
C ASP A 200 -14.51 -10.95 16.29
N VAL A 201 -15.75 -11.37 16.49
CA VAL A 201 -16.92 -10.85 15.77
C VAL A 201 -17.17 -9.36 16.07
N HIS A 202 -16.84 -8.87 17.26
CA HIS A 202 -17.06 -7.47 17.61
C HIS A 202 -16.11 -6.53 16.85
N LEU A 203 -14.85 -6.94 16.69
CA LEU A 203 -13.89 -6.20 15.87
C LEU A 203 -14.29 -6.19 14.39
N LEU A 204 -14.83 -7.30 13.90
CA LEU A 204 -15.29 -7.42 12.52
C LEU A 204 -16.55 -6.58 12.26
N ASP A 205 -17.51 -6.55 13.20
CA ASP A 205 -18.68 -5.66 13.14
C ASP A 205 -18.26 -4.18 13.18
N GLN A 206 -17.32 -3.83 14.05
CA GLN A 206 -16.77 -2.48 14.13
C GLN A 206 -16.10 -2.06 12.81
N ALA A 207 -15.29 -2.94 12.22
CA ALA A 207 -14.68 -2.69 10.92
C ALA A 207 -15.74 -2.48 9.82
N GLY A 208 -16.79 -3.30 9.81
CA GLY A 208 -17.90 -3.15 8.86
C GLY A 208 -18.64 -1.81 8.99
N ARG A 209 -18.92 -1.38 10.23
CA ARG A 209 -19.55 -0.06 10.49
C ARG A 209 -18.65 1.10 10.07
N ASP A 210 -17.35 1.03 10.38
CA ASP A 210 -16.40 2.08 10.03
C ASP A 210 -16.20 2.18 8.52
N LEU A 211 -16.05 1.06 7.81
CA LEU A 211 -15.94 1.03 6.35
C LEU A 211 -17.24 1.50 5.68
N GLY A 212 -18.41 1.12 6.21
CA GLY A 212 -19.69 1.62 5.73
C GLY A 212 -19.80 3.15 5.85
N ALA A 213 -19.42 3.71 7.01
CA ALA A 213 -19.39 5.16 7.21
C ALA A 213 -18.39 5.86 6.26
N LEU A 214 -17.23 5.25 6.02
CA LEU A 214 -16.23 5.74 5.05
C LEU A 214 -16.78 5.77 3.62
N VAL A 215 -17.47 4.70 3.20
CA VAL A 215 -18.09 4.63 1.86
C VAL A 215 -19.13 5.74 1.72
N GLU A 216 -20.01 5.93 2.70
CA GLU A 216 -21.03 6.98 2.65
C GLU A 216 -20.44 8.39 2.62
N ALA A 217 -19.37 8.64 3.39
CA ALA A 217 -18.72 9.94 3.43
C ALA A 217 -17.83 10.22 2.18
N ALA A 218 -17.28 9.17 1.56
CA ALA A 218 -16.49 9.28 0.34
C ALA A 218 -17.42 9.38 -0.89
N SER A 219 -17.83 10.62 -1.22
CA SER A 219 -18.60 10.93 -2.42
C SER A 219 -17.86 10.44 -3.68
N PRO A 220 -18.53 9.71 -4.60
CA PRO A 220 -17.90 9.24 -5.83
C PRO A 220 -17.40 10.39 -6.73
N ASP A 221 -18.04 11.57 -6.64
CA ASP A 221 -17.68 12.74 -7.45
C ASP A 221 -16.48 13.52 -6.91
N HIS A 222 -16.06 13.25 -5.66
CA HIS A 222 -15.00 13.99 -4.97
C HIS A 222 -13.86 13.09 -4.50
N ARG A 223 -14.16 11.84 -4.17
CA ARG A 223 -13.29 10.87 -3.48
C ARG A 223 -13.39 9.45 -4.08
N PRO A 224 -13.30 9.28 -5.40
CA PRO A 224 -13.53 7.99 -6.03
C PRO A 224 -12.52 6.91 -5.60
N LEU A 225 -11.25 7.26 -5.41
CA LEU A 225 -10.22 6.28 -5.03
C LEU A 225 -10.37 5.86 -3.57
N THR A 226 -10.61 6.81 -2.68
CA THR A 226 -10.87 6.54 -1.26
C THR A 226 -12.11 5.66 -1.11
N ARG A 227 -13.18 5.96 -1.83
CA ARG A 227 -14.40 5.13 -1.86
C ARG A 227 -14.10 3.72 -2.38
N ALA A 228 -13.39 3.59 -3.50
CA ALA A 228 -13.05 2.30 -4.09
C ALA A 228 -12.20 1.44 -3.14
N ARG A 229 -11.22 2.03 -2.44
CA ARG A 229 -10.41 1.33 -1.43
C ARG A 229 -11.27 0.84 -0.25
N ALA A 230 -12.19 1.67 0.23
CA ALA A 230 -13.12 1.28 1.29
C ALA A 230 -14.04 0.12 0.86
N LEU A 231 -14.59 0.18 -0.36
CA LEU A 231 -15.41 -0.88 -0.94
C LEU A 231 -14.64 -2.20 -1.12
N ALA A 232 -13.37 -2.12 -1.57
CA ALA A 232 -12.51 -3.28 -1.70
C ALA A 232 -12.25 -3.93 -0.33
N LEU A 233 -11.99 -3.13 0.71
CA LEU A 233 -11.84 -3.63 2.08
C LEU A 233 -13.13 -4.22 2.64
N CYS A 234 -14.30 -3.63 2.35
CA CYS A 234 -15.58 -4.23 2.70
C CYS A 234 -15.76 -5.60 2.06
N GLY A 235 -15.50 -5.72 0.76
CA GLY A 235 -15.61 -6.99 0.03
C GLY A 235 -14.66 -8.05 0.59
N ALA A 236 -13.39 -7.69 0.81
CA ALA A 236 -12.39 -8.57 1.41
C ALA A 236 -12.80 -9.01 2.84
N GLY A 237 -13.28 -8.07 3.65
CA GLY A 237 -13.71 -8.35 5.02
C GLY A 237 -14.94 -9.24 5.09
N LEU A 238 -15.95 -9.01 4.22
CA LEU A 238 -17.12 -9.87 4.11
C LEU A 238 -16.73 -11.28 3.66
N SER A 239 -15.84 -11.41 2.67
CA SER A 239 -15.34 -12.71 2.23
C SER A 239 -14.55 -13.45 3.33
N ALA A 240 -13.77 -12.74 4.15
CA ALA A 240 -13.05 -13.32 5.27
C ALA A 240 -13.99 -13.78 6.39
N LEU A 241 -14.95 -12.94 6.78
CA LEU A 241 -16.02 -13.25 7.74
C LEU A 241 -16.81 -14.49 7.31
N ALA A 242 -17.26 -14.49 6.06
CA ALA A 242 -18.04 -15.58 5.49
C ALA A 242 -17.23 -16.89 5.43
N ALA A 243 -15.93 -16.83 5.15
CA ALA A 243 -15.05 -18.00 5.20
C ALA A 243 -14.92 -18.58 6.62
N ILE A 244 -14.79 -17.71 7.64
CA ILE A 244 -14.74 -18.14 9.05
C ILE A 244 -16.07 -18.79 9.47
N ALA A 245 -17.20 -18.27 8.98
CA ALA A 245 -18.53 -18.74 9.31
C ALA A 245 -19.03 -19.92 8.43
N GLY A 246 -18.30 -20.29 7.36
CA GLY A 246 -18.73 -21.32 6.41
C GLY A 246 -19.96 -20.92 5.58
N HIS A 247 -20.13 -19.64 5.28
CA HIS A 247 -21.27 -19.10 4.53
C HIS A 247 -20.90 -18.76 3.08
N ASP A 248 -21.02 -19.73 2.17
CA ASP A 248 -20.59 -19.58 0.77
C ASP A 248 -21.32 -18.45 0.01
N GLU A 249 -22.61 -18.24 0.27
CA GLU A 249 -23.37 -17.15 -0.37
C GLU A 249 -22.84 -15.77 0.03
N ALA A 250 -22.61 -15.56 1.34
CA ALA A 250 -22.01 -14.32 1.84
C ALA A 250 -20.57 -14.12 1.32
N ARG A 251 -19.82 -15.22 1.16
CA ARG A 251 -18.48 -15.20 0.57
C ARG A 251 -18.53 -14.73 -0.88
N ASN A 252 -19.48 -15.23 -1.67
CA ASN A 252 -19.69 -14.81 -3.05
C ASN A 252 -20.14 -13.34 -3.14
N GLN A 253 -21.00 -12.89 -2.22
CA GLN A 253 -21.41 -11.49 -2.14
C GLN A 253 -20.22 -10.56 -1.85
N GLY A 254 -19.33 -10.96 -0.94
CA GLY A 254 -18.07 -10.24 -0.67
C GLY A 254 -17.19 -10.13 -1.92
N ARG A 255 -17.10 -11.21 -2.70
CA ARG A 255 -16.35 -11.22 -3.97
C ARG A 255 -16.97 -10.28 -5.01
N ILE A 256 -18.29 -10.29 -5.18
CA ILE A 256 -18.98 -9.38 -6.11
C ILE A 256 -18.71 -7.92 -5.73
N MET A 257 -18.76 -7.61 -4.44
CA MET A 257 -18.46 -6.27 -3.93
C MET A 257 -17.00 -5.87 -4.19
N PHE A 258 -16.07 -6.80 -3.97
CA PHE A 258 -14.65 -6.59 -4.27
C PHE A 258 -14.40 -6.34 -5.76
N ASP A 259 -15.01 -7.13 -6.65
CA ASP A 259 -14.88 -6.97 -8.09
C ASP A 259 -15.49 -5.63 -8.57
N ALA A 260 -16.61 -5.19 -8.00
CA ALA A 260 -17.18 -3.88 -8.31
C ALA A 260 -16.28 -2.71 -7.82
N ALA A 261 -15.51 -2.92 -6.77
CA ALA A 261 -14.49 -1.97 -6.33
C ALA A 261 -13.26 -2.00 -7.25
N ALA A 262 -12.85 -3.19 -7.68
CA ALA A 262 -11.74 -3.41 -8.59
C ALA A 262 -11.91 -2.65 -9.92
N ASP A 263 -13.12 -2.62 -10.47
CA ASP A 263 -13.44 -1.94 -11.73
C ASP A 263 -13.25 -0.40 -11.68
N GLN A 264 -13.11 0.18 -10.48
CA GLN A 264 -12.90 1.62 -10.29
C GLN A 264 -11.42 2.02 -10.37
N PHE A 265 -10.50 1.06 -10.29
CA PHE A 265 -9.08 1.32 -10.44
C PHE A 265 -8.65 1.13 -11.88
N THR A 266 -7.90 2.09 -12.41
CA THR A 266 -7.35 2.01 -13.77
C THR A 266 -5.83 2.21 -13.76
N PRO A 267 -5.07 1.58 -14.69
CA PRO A 267 -3.62 1.69 -14.76
C PRO A 267 -3.07 3.11 -14.90
N ASP A 268 -3.84 4.03 -15.48
CA ASP A 268 -3.48 5.43 -15.71
C ASP A 268 -3.80 6.36 -14.52
N HIS A 269 -4.74 5.95 -13.67
CA HIS A 269 -5.19 6.76 -12.55
C HIS A 269 -4.55 6.34 -11.22
N SER A 270 -4.58 5.05 -10.90
CA SER A 270 -3.92 4.48 -9.73
C SER A 270 -3.30 3.11 -10.05
N PRO A 271 -2.15 3.09 -10.76
CA PRO A 271 -1.52 1.84 -11.20
C PRO A 271 -1.19 0.87 -10.06
N LEU A 272 -0.80 1.34 -8.87
CA LEU A 272 -0.52 0.46 -7.74
C LEU A 272 -1.78 -0.18 -7.14
N ASP A 273 -2.88 0.58 -6.99
CA ASP A 273 -4.15 -0.02 -6.53
C ASP A 273 -4.62 -1.04 -7.56
N TRP A 274 -4.54 -0.72 -8.86
CA TRP A 274 -4.89 -1.66 -9.93
C TRP A 274 -4.04 -2.94 -9.88
N ALA A 275 -2.72 -2.82 -9.71
CA ALA A 275 -1.83 -3.97 -9.57
C ALA A 275 -2.15 -4.78 -8.30
N ALA A 276 -2.45 -4.12 -7.19
CA ALA A 276 -2.84 -4.77 -5.94
C ALA A 276 -4.10 -5.62 -6.09
N ILE A 277 -5.11 -5.10 -6.78
CA ILE A 277 -6.30 -5.86 -7.15
C ILE A 277 -5.95 -7.10 -7.96
N GLN A 278 -5.07 -7.00 -8.96
CA GLN A 278 -4.68 -8.18 -9.76
C GLN A 278 -3.99 -9.25 -8.91
N VAL A 279 -3.20 -8.86 -7.91
CA VAL A 279 -2.55 -9.79 -6.97
C VAL A 279 -3.57 -10.45 -6.03
N LEU A 280 -4.58 -9.71 -5.57
CA LEU A 280 -5.56 -10.18 -4.59
C LEU A 280 -6.60 -11.13 -5.19
N ARG A 281 -6.92 -11.02 -6.49
CA ARG A 281 -7.94 -11.84 -7.17
C ARG A 281 -7.51 -13.30 -7.46
N VAL A 282 -6.25 -13.68 -7.19
CA VAL A 282 -5.62 -14.93 -7.65
C VAL A 282 -6.13 -16.22 -6.97
N GLY A 283 -7.27 -16.16 -6.27
CA GLY A 283 -7.98 -17.35 -5.76
C GLY A 283 -8.88 -18.05 -6.78
N ASP A 284 -9.16 -17.41 -7.93
CA ASP A 284 -9.94 -18.01 -9.01
C ASP A 284 -8.98 -18.60 -10.06
N ASP A 285 -9.18 -19.88 -10.44
CA ASP A 285 -8.42 -20.64 -11.46
C ASP A 285 -8.34 -19.97 -12.86
N ALA A 286 -8.94 -18.79 -13.01
CA ALA A 286 -9.17 -18.06 -14.24
C ALA A 286 -8.38 -16.74 -14.39
N GLN A 287 -7.52 -16.31 -13.44
CA GLN A 287 -6.80 -15.04 -13.62
C GLN A 287 -5.95 -15.07 -14.92
N PRO A 288 -6.17 -14.14 -15.87
CA PRO A 288 -5.39 -14.11 -17.10
C PRO A 288 -3.93 -13.74 -16.83
N LEU A 289 -3.00 -14.55 -17.34
CA LEU A 289 -1.55 -14.31 -17.23
C LEU A 289 -1.13 -12.91 -17.74
N MET A 290 -1.86 -12.40 -18.73
CA MET A 290 -1.66 -11.06 -19.29
C MET A 290 -1.82 -9.95 -18.23
N LEU A 291 -2.81 -10.06 -17.34
CA LEU A 291 -3.05 -9.04 -16.30
C LEU A 291 -1.95 -9.05 -15.25
N LEU A 292 -1.47 -10.23 -14.85
CA LEU A 292 -0.34 -10.37 -13.93
C LEU A 292 0.96 -9.84 -14.55
N THR A 293 1.16 -10.07 -15.85
CA THR A 293 2.30 -9.51 -16.61
C THR A 293 2.24 -7.99 -16.63
N GLN A 294 1.06 -7.42 -16.86
CA GLN A 294 0.86 -5.97 -16.81
C GLN A 294 1.08 -5.40 -15.40
N ALA A 295 0.61 -6.09 -14.34
CA ALA A 295 0.82 -5.68 -12.96
C ALA A 295 2.31 -5.65 -12.57
N GLU A 296 3.07 -6.66 -12.96
CA GLU A 296 4.53 -6.67 -12.78
C GLU A 296 5.21 -5.54 -13.59
N ALA A 297 4.78 -5.29 -14.83
CA ALA A 297 5.33 -4.22 -15.65
C ALA A 297 5.10 -2.82 -15.04
N LEU A 298 3.91 -2.57 -14.48
CA LEU A 298 3.58 -1.30 -13.81
C LEU A 298 4.37 -1.08 -12.51
N THR A 299 4.91 -2.14 -11.92
CA THR A 299 5.60 -2.12 -10.62
C THR A 299 7.12 -2.31 -10.76
N GLN A 300 7.62 -2.35 -11.99
CA GLN A 300 9.03 -2.60 -12.27
C GLN A 300 9.94 -1.46 -11.80
N GLY A 301 11.09 -1.81 -11.20
CA GLY A 301 12.18 -0.87 -10.90
C GLY A 301 12.06 -0.09 -9.58
N GLY A 302 11.02 -0.33 -8.76
CA GLY A 302 10.77 0.41 -7.52
C GLY A 302 10.98 -0.35 -6.21
N GLU A 303 11.55 -1.57 -6.23
CA GLU A 303 11.65 -2.45 -5.04
C GLU A 303 10.30 -2.61 -4.30
N LEU A 304 9.21 -2.60 -5.06
CA LEU A 304 7.87 -2.52 -4.50
C LEU A 304 7.43 -3.88 -3.98
N ILE A 305 6.81 -3.88 -2.80
CA ILE A 305 6.17 -5.06 -2.21
C ILE A 305 5.17 -5.66 -3.21
N ILE A 306 4.33 -4.81 -3.82
CA ILE A 306 3.34 -5.29 -4.78
C ILE A 306 3.96 -5.81 -6.08
N GLY A 307 5.15 -5.34 -6.45
CA GLY A 307 5.88 -5.87 -7.59
C GLY A 307 6.41 -7.28 -7.35
N ALA A 308 6.97 -7.52 -6.16
CA ALA A 308 7.40 -8.85 -5.75
C ALA A 308 6.20 -9.83 -5.67
N LEU A 309 5.05 -9.38 -5.14
CA LEU A 309 3.83 -10.19 -5.11
C LEU A 309 3.27 -10.46 -6.51
N ALA A 310 3.18 -9.45 -7.39
CA ALA A 310 2.73 -9.64 -8.77
C ALA A 310 3.63 -10.61 -9.53
N ARG A 311 4.96 -10.52 -9.32
CA ARG A 311 5.96 -11.42 -9.87
C ARG A 311 5.73 -12.85 -9.39
N GLU A 312 5.62 -13.08 -8.07
CA GLU A 312 5.33 -14.41 -7.50
C GLU A 312 4.07 -15.00 -8.12
N ARG A 313 2.97 -14.24 -8.14
CA ARG A 313 1.69 -14.69 -8.70
C ARG A 313 1.79 -15.04 -10.18
N ARG A 314 2.51 -14.24 -10.97
CA ARG A 314 2.75 -14.52 -12.40
C ARG A 314 3.52 -15.83 -12.56
N ILE A 315 4.60 -16.02 -11.80
CA ILE A 315 5.42 -17.25 -11.89
C ILE A 315 4.58 -18.47 -11.52
N THR A 316 3.87 -18.43 -10.41
CA THR A 316 2.98 -19.51 -9.96
C THR A 316 1.97 -19.87 -11.06
N ARG A 317 1.38 -18.87 -11.74
CA ARG A 317 0.47 -19.11 -12.86
C ARG A 317 1.16 -19.72 -14.08
N GLU A 318 2.35 -19.27 -14.45
CA GLU A 318 3.12 -19.85 -15.56
C GLU A 318 3.50 -21.31 -15.29
N VAL A 319 3.90 -21.62 -14.05
CA VAL A 319 4.18 -23.00 -13.62
C VAL A 319 2.94 -23.87 -13.74
N ALA A 320 1.80 -23.42 -13.21
CA ALA A 320 0.54 -24.15 -13.29
C ALA A 320 0.11 -24.40 -14.75
N LEU A 321 0.26 -23.42 -15.64
CA LEU A 321 -0.05 -23.57 -17.07
C LEU A 321 0.88 -24.57 -17.75
N ALA A 322 2.20 -24.50 -17.49
CA ALA A 322 3.16 -25.44 -18.05
C ALA A 322 2.93 -26.88 -17.54
N GLU A 323 2.58 -27.02 -16.26
CA GLU A 323 2.23 -28.30 -15.64
C GLU A 323 0.96 -28.89 -16.24
N ALA A 324 -0.10 -28.10 -16.42
CA ALA A 324 -1.37 -28.54 -16.99
C ALA A 324 -1.22 -29.15 -18.40
N VAL A 325 -0.28 -28.65 -19.19
CA VAL A 325 0.04 -29.20 -20.53
C VAL A 325 1.26 -30.13 -20.55
N LYS A 326 1.79 -30.51 -19.37
CA LYS A 326 2.95 -31.40 -19.18
C LYS A 326 4.21 -30.95 -19.94
N ASN A 327 4.42 -29.64 -20.06
CA ASN A 327 5.54 -29.08 -20.81
C ASN A 327 6.79 -28.88 -19.91
N LEU A 328 7.59 -29.94 -19.79
CA LEU A 328 8.84 -29.92 -19.02
C LEU A 328 9.86 -28.90 -19.55
N THR A 329 9.92 -28.69 -20.87
CA THR A 329 10.82 -27.72 -21.50
C THR A 329 10.48 -26.29 -21.08
N ALA A 330 9.18 -25.96 -20.96
CA ALA A 330 8.75 -24.68 -20.43
C ALA A 330 9.20 -24.50 -18.98
N LEU A 331 9.03 -25.51 -18.11
CA LEU A 331 9.50 -25.46 -16.73
C LEU A 331 11.03 -25.24 -16.63
N MET A 332 11.82 -25.91 -17.46
CA MET A 332 13.29 -25.70 -17.53
C MET A 332 13.66 -24.30 -18.02
N THR A 333 12.89 -23.75 -18.96
CA THR A 333 13.09 -22.37 -19.47
C THR A 333 12.78 -21.35 -18.37
N LEU A 334 11.70 -21.56 -17.61
CA LEU A 334 11.35 -20.74 -16.45
C LEU A 334 12.46 -20.77 -15.39
N GLU A 335 12.94 -21.96 -15.04
CA GLU A 335 14.03 -22.18 -14.07
C GLU A 335 15.31 -21.43 -14.48
N THR A 336 15.70 -21.54 -15.75
CA THR A 336 16.89 -20.86 -16.29
C THR A 336 16.75 -19.34 -16.18
N ARG A 337 15.57 -18.80 -16.52
CA ARG A 337 15.29 -17.36 -16.44
C ARG A 337 15.31 -16.85 -14.99
N LEU A 338 14.75 -17.61 -14.04
CA LEU A 338 14.77 -17.24 -12.62
C LEU A 338 16.20 -17.22 -12.08
N ARG A 339 16.99 -18.27 -12.32
CA ARG A 339 18.39 -18.33 -11.86
C ARG A 339 19.22 -17.13 -12.35
N ALA A 340 19.06 -16.77 -13.63
CA ALA A 340 19.78 -15.64 -14.21
C ALA A 340 19.42 -14.30 -13.52
N ARG A 341 18.16 -14.12 -13.11
CA ARG A 341 17.68 -12.90 -12.47
C ARG A 341 18.05 -12.80 -10.99
N MET A 342 18.02 -13.91 -10.26
CA MET A 342 18.27 -13.94 -8.82
C MET A 342 19.63 -13.36 -8.42
N ALA A 343 20.63 -13.44 -9.29
CA ALA A 343 21.97 -12.89 -9.04
C ALA A 343 22.00 -11.36 -8.82
N THR A 344 21.01 -10.64 -9.34
CA THR A 344 20.90 -9.17 -9.22
C THR A 344 19.55 -8.74 -8.64
N ALA A 345 18.80 -9.68 -8.06
CA ALA A 345 17.49 -9.41 -7.52
C ALA A 345 17.59 -8.65 -6.18
N THR A 346 16.64 -7.77 -5.96
CA THR A 346 16.47 -7.11 -4.65
C THR A 346 15.90 -8.10 -3.65
N PRO A 347 15.99 -7.87 -2.33
CA PRO A 347 15.60 -8.88 -1.33
C PRO A 347 14.19 -9.47 -1.54
N LEU A 348 13.21 -8.61 -1.84
CA LEU A 348 11.83 -9.05 -2.09
C LEU A 348 11.65 -9.78 -3.42
N ASP A 349 12.28 -9.29 -4.49
CA ASP A 349 12.28 -9.97 -5.79
C ASP A 349 12.97 -11.33 -5.71
N TRP A 350 14.05 -11.42 -4.94
CA TRP A 350 14.77 -12.66 -4.67
C TRP A 350 13.89 -13.65 -3.92
N ALA A 351 13.19 -13.22 -2.87
CA ALA A 351 12.27 -14.08 -2.12
C ALA A 351 11.12 -14.59 -3.01
N ALA A 352 10.54 -13.72 -3.86
CA ALA A 352 9.52 -14.11 -4.84
C ALA A 352 10.06 -15.13 -5.87
N ASP A 353 11.30 -14.95 -6.34
CA ASP A 353 11.95 -15.86 -7.28
C ASP A 353 12.29 -17.23 -6.65
N GLN A 354 12.66 -17.26 -5.37
CA GLN A 354 12.85 -18.50 -4.60
C GLN A 354 11.55 -19.29 -4.44
N ILE A 355 10.44 -18.61 -4.15
CA ILE A 355 9.10 -19.23 -4.11
C ILE A 355 8.77 -19.81 -5.48
N GLY A 356 9.02 -19.05 -6.56
CA GLY A 356 8.84 -19.54 -7.93
C GLY A 356 9.71 -20.75 -8.27
N MET A 357 10.95 -20.79 -7.78
CA MET A 357 11.85 -21.94 -7.95
C MET A 357 11.29 -23.19 -7.27
N ALA A 358 10.79 -23.05 -6.04
CA ALA A 358 10.14 -24.13 -5.30
C ALA A 358 8.90 -24.67 -6.04
N GLU A 359 8.05 -23.79 -6.58
CA GLU A 359 6.89 -24.18 -7.39
C GLU A 359 7.30 -24.98 -8.64
N ILE A 360 8.36 -24.58 -9.34
CA ILE A 360 8.91 -25.33 -10.48
C ILE A 360 9.39 -26.72 -10.05
N MET A 361 10.11 -26.81 -8.93
CA MET A 361 10.63 -28.08 -8.41
C MET A 361 9.48 -29.04 -8.03
N LEU A 362 8.45 -28.52 -7.37
CA LEU A 362 7.25 -29.27 -7.02
C LEU A 362 6.47 -29.72 -8.26
N ALA A 363 6.28 -28.84 -9.25
CA ALA A 363 5.62 -29.20 -10.51
C ALA A 363 6.39 -30.28 -11.28
N ARG A 364 7.72 -30.19 -11.35
CA ARG A 364 8.56 -31.23 -11.97
C ARG A 364 8.44 -32.56 -11.24
N HIS A 365 8.37 -32.55 -9.90
CA HIS A 365 8.16 -33.77 -9.12
C HIS A 365 6.80 -34.41 -9.42
N ARG A 366 5.71 -33.63 -9.46
CA ARG A 366 4.37 -34.10 -9.83
C ARG A 366 4.31 -34.68 -11.24
N LEU A 367 5.16 -34.22 -12.15
CA LEU A 367 5.32 -34.76 -13.50
C LEU A 367 6.27 -35.98 -13.59
N GLY A 368 6.62 -36.60 -12.47
CA GLY A 368 7.46 -37.81 -12.43
C GLY A 368 8.97 -37.56 -12.27
N GLY A 369 9.35 -36.33 -11.93
CA GLY A 369 10.73 -35.95 -11.62
C GLY A 369 11.19 -36.37 -10.22
N VAL A 370 12.48 -36.12 -9.95
CA VAL A 370 13.13 -36.42 -8.66
C VAL A 370 12.50 -35.60 -7.53
N VAL A 371 12.43 -36.21 -6.34
CA VAL A 371 11.97 -35.55 -5.11
C VAL A 371 12.91 -34.36 -4.79
N PRO A 372 12.38 -33.14 -4.63
CA PRO A 372 13.18 -31.98 -4.27
C PRO A 372 13.76 -32.11 -2.84
N THR A 373 15.09 -31.99 -2.66
CA THR A 373 15.74 -32.11 -1.34
C THR A 373 15.89 -30.79 -0.59
N ASP A 374 15.97 -29.68 -1.30
CA ASP A 374 16.42 -28.39 -0.74
C ASP A 374 15.26 -27.40 -0.49
N LEU A 375 14.00 -27.83 -0.64
CA LEU A 375 12.82 -26.97 -0.50
C LEU A 375 12.75 -26.29 0.87
N GLY A 376 13.11 -27.03 1.94
CA GLY A 376 13.13 -26.51 3.30
C GLY A 376 14.01 -25.27 3.46
N LEU A 377 15.22 -25.34 2.90
CA LEU A 377 16.18 -24.24 2.93
C LEU A 377 15.71 -23.07 2.05
N ILE A 378 15.32 -23.36 0.81
CA ILE A 378 14.89 -22.36 -0.18
C ILE A 378 13.72 -21.53 0.36
N LEU A 379 12.65 -22.19 0.82
CA LEU A 379 11.45 -21.51 1.29
C LEU A 379 11.64 -20.89 2.67
N GLY A 380 12.47 -21.48 3.53
CA GLY A 380 12.82 -20.91 4.83
C GLY A 380 13.56 -19.59 4.70
N GLU A 381 14.56 -19.52 3.81
CA GLU A 381 15.30 -18.27 3.55
C GLU A 381 14.42 -17.22 2.86
N ALA A 382 13.54 -17.63 1.93
CA ALA A 382 12.58 -16.72 1.30
C ALA A 382 11.61 -16.12 2.32
N ALA A 383 11.07 -16.94 3.23
CA ALA A 383 10.18 -16.49 4.29
C ALA A 383 10.88 -15.52 5.26
N MET A 384 12.10 -15.85 5.68
CA MET A 384 12.90 -15.00 6.55
C MET A 384 13.22 -13.65 5.90
N THR A 385 13.68 -13.66 4.64
CA THR A 385 13.98 -12.43 3.89
C THR A 385 12.74 -11.55 3.75
N ALA A 386 11.58 -12.13 3.44
CA ALA A 386 10.33 -11.39 3.36
C ALA A 386 9.93 -10.77 4.71
N ARG A 387 10.09 -11.50 5.83
CA ARG A 387 9.83 -10.98 7.19
C ARG A 387 10.77 -9.88 7.62
N GLU A 388 12.06 -10.01 7.33
CA GLU A 388 13.05 -8.95 7.58
C GLU A 388 12.69 -7.65 6.86
N MET A 389 12.08 -7.77 5.68
CA MET A 389 11.57 -6.64 4.92
C MET A 389 10.17 -6.17 5.34
N GLY A 390 9.50 -6.88 6.26
CA GLY A 390 8.16 -6.55 6.76
C GLY A 390 7.01 -6.97 5.84
N VAL A 391 7.18 -8.03 5.05
CA VAL A 391 6.21 -8.50 4.04
C VAL A 391 5.67 -9.89 4.39
N ASP A 392 4.74 -9.94 5.33
CA ASP A 392 4.15 -11.20 5.81
C ASP A 392 3.43 -11.98 4.71
N ALA A 393 2.76 -11.29 3.78
CA ALA A 393 2.04 -11.96 2.69
C ALA A 393 2.93 -12.86 1.81
N LEU A 394 4.20 -12.47 1.60
CA LEU A 394 5.16 -13.28 0.85
C LEU A 394 5.78 -14.38 1.72
N ALA A 395 6.02 -14.09 3.01
CA ALA A 395 6.49 -15.07 3.97
C ALA A 395 5.48 -16.21 4.18
N ASP A 396 4.21 -15.87 4.40
CA ASP A 396 3.10 -16.81 4.55
C ASP A 396 2.93 -17.69 3.31
N ARG A 397 3.21 -17.13 2.12
CA ARG A 397 3.19 -17.87 0.85
C ARG A 397 4.29 -18.93 0.81
N ALA A 398 5.51 -18.58 1.17
CA ALA A 398 6.61 -19.54 1.26
C ALA A 398 6.32 -20.64 2.29
N GLU A 399 5.76 -20.28 3.45
CA GLU A 399 5.40 -21.23 4.51
C GLU A 399 4.21 -22.13 4.15
N ALA A 400 3.26 -21.61 3.37
CA ALA A 400 2.18 -22.44 2.84
C ALA A 400 2.73 -23.55 1.92
N LEU A 401 3.73 -23.25 1.09
CA LEU A 401 4.38 -24.24 0.23
C LEU A 401 5.27 -25.22 1.00
N LEU A 402 5.84 -24.83 2.13
CA LEU A 402 6.55 -25.78 3.01
C LEU A 402 5.62 -26.85 3.60
N ARG A 403 4.33 -26.55 3.70
CA ARG A 403 3.31 -27.45 4.27
C ARG A 403 2.59 -28.29 3.21
N SER A 404 2.77 -27.99 1.91
CA SER A 404 2.20 -28.73 0.78
C SER A 404 3.10 -29.88 0.36
#